data_AF-A0A2V5Q4H7-F1
#
_entry.id   AF-A0A2V5Q4H7-F1
#
_cell.length_a   1.000
_cell.length_b   1.000
_cell.length_c   1.000
_cell.angle_alpha   90.00
_cell.angle_beta   90.00
_cell.angle_gamma   90.00
#
_symmetry.space_group_name_H-M   'P 1'
#
loop_
_entity.id
_entity.type
_entity.pdbx_description
1 polymer ?
#
loop_
_entity_poly.entity_id
_entity_poly.type
_entity_poly.pdbx_seq_one_letter_code
_entity_poly.pdbx_strand_id
1 'polypeptide(L)' 'MDTSSEQLTTRREFIKTSAAIGGALAAPAILPGKLFAKGNSDTLRVGLIGCGGRGSQAANQALRADKNVVLTAMG' A
#
# COMPACT_ATOMS: atom_id res chain seq x y z
N MET A 1 -32.90 -15.63 31.82
CA MET A 1 -32.74 -15.88 30.38
C MET A 1 -31.42 -15.27 29.97
N ASP A 2 -30.41 -16.10 29.77
CA ASP A 2 -29.06 -15.71 29.42
C ASP A 2 -29.01 -15.20 27.98
N THR A 3 -28.78 -13.90 27.80
CA THR A 3 -28.43 -13.33 26.50
C THR A 3 -26.97 -13.67 26.19
N SER A 4 -26.75 -14.73 25.42
CA SER A 4 -25.47 -14.98 24.76
C SER A 4 -25.25 -13.95 23.66
N SER A 5 -24.31 -13.02 23.88
CA SER A 5 -23.84 -12.09 22.87
C SER A 5 -23.06 -12.88 21.82
N GLU A 6 -23.59 -13.05 20.61
CA GLU A 6 -22.80 -13.53 19.48
C GLU A 6 -21.70 -12.49 19.19
N GLN A 7 -20.46 -12.85 19.48
CA GLN A 7 -19.31 -12.03 19.11
C GLN A 7 -19.09 -12.13 17.59
N LEU A 8 -19.72 -11.20 16.85
CA LEU A 8 -19.47 -10.98 15.44
C LEU A 8 -17.99 -10.63 15.24
N THR A 9 -17.19 -11.60 14.83
CA THR A 9 -15.77 -11.40 14.56
C THR A 9 -15.63 -10.46 13.37
N THR A 10 -15.10 -9.26 13.61
CA THR A 10 -14.99 -8.28 12.52
C THR A 10 -13.80 -8.64 11.62
N ARG A 11 -13.87 -8.32 10.31
CA ARG A 11 -12.73 -8.50 9.39
C ARG A 11 -11.44 -7.88 9.91
N ARG A 12 -11.56 -6.74 10.61
CA ARG A 12 -10.44 -6.02 11.23
C ARG A 12 -9.81 -6.82 12.38
N GLU A 13 -10.62 -7.49 13.18
CA GLU A 13 -10.17 -8.31 14.30
C GLU A 13 -9.44 -9.57 13.81
N PHE A 14 -9.95 -10.21 12.77
CA PHE A 14 -9.28 -11.35 12.11
C PHE A 14 -7.90 -10.97 11.54
N ILE A 15 -7.80 -9.82 10.85
CA ILE A 15 -6.53 -9.32 10.32
C ILE A 15 -5.56 -8.99 11.46
N LYS A 16 -6.05 -8.40 12.56
CA LYS A 16 -5.22 -8.07 13.73
C LYS A 16 -4.60 -9.32 14.36
N THR A 17 -5.40 -10.37 14.54
CA THR A 17 -4.95 -11.66 15.10
C THR A 17 -3.95 -12.33 14.16
N SER A 18 -4.22 -12.32 12.85
CA SER A 18 -3.33 -12.93 11.85
C SER A 18 -2.00 -12.18 11.70
N ALA A 19 -2.03 -10.84 11.76
CA ALA A 19 -0.85 -10.00 11.69
C ALA A 19 0.06 -10.15 12.92
N ALA A 20 -0.51 -10.33 14.11
CA ALA A 20 0.25 -10.56 15.34
C ALA A 20 1.05 -11.87 15.30
N ILE A 21 0.51 -12.89 14.64
CA ILE A 21 1.15 -14.21 14.52
C ILE A 21 2.16 -14.24 13.35
N GLY A 22 1.88 -13.51 12.25
CA GLY A 22 2.74 -13.46 11.06
C GLY A 22 3.87 -12.42 11.10
N GLY A 23 3.85 -11.46 12.04
CA GLY A 23 4.78 -10.33 12.09
C GLY A 23 6.25 -10.70 12.35
N ALA A 24 6.54 -11.91 12.84
CA ALA A 24 7.89 -12.37 13.12
C ALA A 24 8.70 -12.78 11.88
N LEU A 25 8.06 -12.95 10.71
CA LEU A 25 8.74 -13.32 9.46
C LEU A 25 9.03 -12.14 8.53
N ALA A 26 8.55 -10.94 8.87
CA ALA A 26 8.82 -9.71 8.11
C ALA A 26 9.99 -8.93 8.71
N ALA A 27 11.11 -9.61 9.00
CA ALA A 27 12.38 -8.90 9.07
C ALA A 27 12.73 -8.48 7.64
N PRO A 28 12.85 -7.18 7.31
CA PRO A 28 13.42 -6.81 6.03
C PRO A 28 14.89 -7.22 6.07
N ALA A 29 15.19 -8.34 5.42
CA ALA A 29 16.54 -8.69 5.07
C ALA A 29 17.14 -7.50 4.30
N ILE A 30 18.13 -6.87 4.93
CA ILE A 30 19.34 -6.32 4.31
C ILE A 30 19.04 -5.48 3.04
N LEU A 31 18.92 -4.16 3.21
CA LEU A 31 19.15 -3.26 2.08
C LEU A 31 20.67 -3.07 1.94
N PRO A 32 21.33 -3.62 0.91
CA PRO A 32 22.74 -3.38 0.68
C PRO A 32 22.94 -1.94 0.22
N GLY A 33 23.98 -1.31 0.74
CA GLY A 33 24.29 0.10 0.51
C GLY A 33 24.43 0.47 -0.96
N LYS A 34 23.68 1.50 -1.35
CA LYS A 34 24.00 2.59 -2.30
C LYS A 34 22.74 3.43 -2.50
N LEU A 35 22.45 4.30 -1.53
CA LEU A 35 21.29 5.20 -1.54
C LEU A 35 21.46 6.44 -2.43
N PHE A 36 22.60 6.60 -3.09
CA PHE A 36 22.82 7.66 -4.06
C PHE A 36 22.68 7.09 -5.47
N ALA A 37 21.43 6.89 -5.90
CA ALA A 37 21.14 6.66 -7.30
C ALA A 37 21.58 7.91 -8.08
N LYS A 38 22.56 7.74 -8.96
CA LYS A 38 22.83 8.65 -10.09
C LYS A 38 21.49 9.05 -10.69
N GLY A 39 21.20 10.35 -10.82
CA GLY A 39 19.88 10.89 -11.19
C GLY A 39 19.19 10.01 -12.23
N ASN A 40 18.25 9.19 -11.76
CA ASN A 40 17.67 8.13 -12.56
C ASN A 40 16.67 8.77 -13.51
N SER A 41 16.97 8.78 -14.80
CA SER A 41 16.08 9.29 -15.85
C SER A 41 15.02 8.29 -16.28
N ASP A 42 15.00 7.09 -15.70
CA ASP A 42 14.02 6.07 -16.02
C ASP A 42 12.61 6.51 -15.62
N THR A 43 11.64 6.16 -16.47
CA THR A 43 10.23 6.48 -16.24
C THR A 43 9.70 5.68 -15.05
N LEU A 44 9.13 6.40 -14.07
CA LEU A 44 8.45 5.81 -12.92
C LEU A 44 7.02 5.42 -13.32
N ARG A 45 6.74 4.12 -13.41
CA ARG A 45 5.42 3.60 -13.77
C ARG A 45 4.56 3.43 -12.51
N VAL A 46 3.40 4.08 -12.49
CA VAL A 46 2.45 4.00 -11.37
C VAL A 46 1.16 3.32 -11.80
N GLY A 47 0.56 2.55 -10.89
CA GLY A 47 -0.79 2.01 -11.04
C GLY A 47 -1.74 2.66 -10.04
N LEU A 48 -2.95 3.01 -10.46
CA LEU A 48 -4.01 3.52 -9.59
C LEU A 48 -5.00 2.40 -9.26
N ILE A 49 -5.37 2.28 -7.99
CA ILE A 49 -6.50 1.44 -7.56
C ILE A 49 -7.61 2.34 -7.04
N GLY A 50 -8.79 2.20 -7.63
CA GLY A 50 -9.98 3.00 -7.40
C GLY A 50 -9.99 4.28 -8.23
N CYS A 51 -10.88 4.36 -9.23
CA CYS A 51 -11.09 5.54 -10.07
C CYS A 51 -12.04 6.59 -9.45
N GLY A 52 -12.28 6.54 -8.13
CA GLY A 52 -13.17 7.45 -7.43
C GLY A 52 -12.55 8.82 -7.14
N GLY A 53 -13.28 9.67 -6.40
CA GLY A 53 -12.88 11.05 -6.13
C GLY A 53 -11.48 11.20 -5.51
N ARG A 54 -11.10 10.30 -4.60
CA ARG A 54 -9.76 10.31 -3.98
C ARG A 54 -8.68 9.70 -4.88
N GLY A 55 -9.01 8.68 -5.66
CA GLY A 55 -8.05 8.04 -6.57
C GLY A 55 -7.62 8.97 -7.70
N SER A 56 -8.57 9.71 -8.27
CA SER A 56 -8.27 10.76 -9.27
C SER A 56 -7.37 11.86 -8.70
N GLN A 57 -7.61 12.28 -7.44
CA GLN A 57 -6.74 13.24 -6.76
C GLN A 57 -5.35 12.68 -6.48
N ALA A 58 -5.23 11.38 -6.17
CA ALA A 58 -3.96 10.72 -5.95
C ALA A 58 -3.15 10.59 -7.26
N ALA A 59 -3.81 10.21 -8.36
CA ALA A 59 -3.19 10.19 -9.69
C ALA A 59 -2.68 11.58 -10.08
N ASN A 60 -3.47 12.63 -9.82
CA ASN A 60 -3.07 14.00 -10.09
C ASN A 60 -1.85 14.44 -9.26
N GLN A 61 -1.79 14.06 -7.99
CA GLN A 61 -0.62 14.35 -7.15
C GLN A 61 0.63 13.62 -7.66
N ALA A 62 0.50 12.33 -8.01
CA ALA A 62 1.61 11.53 -8.50
C ALA A 62 2.19 12.08 -9.81
N LEU A 63 1.33 12.43 -10.78
CA LEU A 63 1.74 12.96 -12.08
C LEU A 63 2.32 14.39 -12.01
N ARG A 64 1.99 15.16 -10.96
CA ARG A 64 2.52 16.51 -10.76
C ARG A 64 3.79 16.55 -9.90
N ALA A 65 4.09 15.47 -9.19
CA ALA A 65 5.27 15.39 -8.32
C ALA A 65 6.57 15.34 -9.13
N ASP A 66 6.58 14.65 -10.28
CA ASP A 66 7.75 14.53 -11.15
C ASP A 66 7.30 14.33 -12.61
N LYS A 67 8.09 14.84 -13.56
CA LYS A 67 7.81 14.77 -15.00
C LYS A 67 8.05 13.38 -15.59
N ASN A 68 8.88 12.57 -14.96
CA ASN A 68 9.21 11.21 -15.39
C ASN A 68 8.21 10.16 -14.88
N VAL A 69 7.05 10.56 -14.37
CA VAL A 69 6.01 9.66 -13.85
C VAL A 69 4.95 9.38 -14.90
N VAL A 70 4.60 8.11 -15.11
CA VAL A 70 3.56 7.68 -16.06
C VAL A 70 2.59 6.73 -15.39
N LEU A 71 1.30 7.08 -15.44
CA LEU A 71 0.22 6.21 -15.00
C LEU A 71 0.01 5.10 -16.04
N THR A 72 0.30 3.86 -15.65
CA THR A 72 0.33 2.68 -16.54
C THR A 72 -0.91 1.80 -16.41
N ALA A 73 -1.52 1.74 -15.22
CA ALA A 73 -2.65 0.86 -14.95
C ALA A 73 -3.67 1.54 -14.03
N MET A 74 -4.94 1.16 -14.17
CA MET A 74 -6.07 1.63 -13.37
C MET A 74 -6.95 0.43 -13.03
N GLY A 75 -7.43 0.35 -11.79
CA GLY A 75 -8.35 -0.69 -11.32
C GLY A 75 -9.38 -0.15 -10.33
#